data_AF-A0AAD3DZM0-F1
#
_entry.id   AF-A0AAD3DZM0-F1
#
_cell.length_a   1.000
_cell.length_b   1.000
_cell.length_c   1.000
_cell.angle_alpha   90.00
_cell.angle_beta   90.00
_cell.angle_gamma   90.00
#
_symmetry.space_group_name_H-M   'P 1'
#
loop_
_entity.id
_entity.type
_entity.pdbx_description
1 polymer ?
#
loop_
_entity_poly.entity_id
_entity_poly.type
_entity_poly.pdbx_seq_one_letter_code
_entity_poly.pdbx_strand_id
1 'polypeptide(L)'
;MRGVSQRPRCTAPRVREGPQFASASRALRVRAAANAPQPNQGGEAPPAPPSPLISRRQLLSLPAPLLLLGAGALLQPAAALLPAPAAPAAHAAAAAAAGGIGAGSSGPVLPSPEVKAAVDKALAKAVTKGKAAVALRLPFHDAGTFSGSQGGGGLNASVRFELDRPENMGLKRGWRIVEQLRGDLRGTPADGCVSDADLVALAGAFAVRLCGGPDIAVPIGRPVAAGADPAGRMPGETFSAEQLKAAFADKGLSVQEMVALSGAHTLGSKGFGDPVRFDNEYYTSLLRRPWTNPDDPMASMIGLPSDHVLPDDPDCLPYIRTYAEDQDAFFRDFAAAYVKMCALGVPGWA
;
A
#
# COMPACT_ATOMS: atom_id res chain seq x y z
N MET A 1 -46.52 30.56 7.43
CA MET A 1 -45.22 30.17 8.04
C MET A 1 -45.22 28.65 8.13
N ARG A 2 -44.69 27.90 7.15
CA ARG A 2 -43.34 27.27 7.13
C ARG A 2 -42.90 26.84 8.54
N GLY A 3 -42.97 25.56 8.90
CA GLY A 3 -41.97 24.51 8.60
C GLY A 3 -40.81 24.66 9.60
N VAL A 4 -40.46 23.70 10.46
CA VAL A 4 -39.64 22.51 10.14
C VAL A 4 -39.87 21.44 11.22
N SER A 5 -40.36 20.26 10.84
CA SER A 5 -40.16 19.03 11.63
C SER A 5 -39.07 18.21 10.93
N GLN A 6 -38.05 17.85 11.70
CA GLN A 6 -36.81 17.21 11.26
C GLN A 6 -37.08 15.83 10.64
N ARG A 7 -36.31 15.48 9.59
CA ARG A 7 -36.27 14.12 9.00
C ARG A 7 -35.43 13.19 9.89
N PRO A 8 -35.74 11.88 9.99
CA PRO A 8 -35.03 10.96 10.87
C PRO A 8 -33.68 10.48 10.27
N ARG A 9 -32.71 10.24 11.17
CA ARG A 9 -31.44 9.54 10.92
C ARG A 9 -31.71 8.04 10.68
N CYS A 10 -30.86 7.39 9.88
CA CYS A 10 -31.03 6.02 9.38
C CYS A 10 -31.49 5.00 10.43
N THR A 11 -32.76 4.60 10.32
CA THR A 11 -33.32 3.36 10.88
C THR A 11 -34.39 2.76 9.92
N ALA A 12 -34.16 1.51 9.51
CA ALA A 12 -35.12 0.37 9.39
C ALA A 12 -36.07 0.22 8.13
N PRO A 13 -36.82 -0.92 7.94
CA PRO A 13 -36.68 -1.86 6.79
C PRO A 13 -38.00 -2.30 6.05
N ARG A 14 -37.85 -3.19 5.04
CA ARG A 14 -38.76 -4.18 4.36
C ARG A 14 -40.18 -3.81 3.84
N VAL A 15 -40.46 -4.27 2.59
CA VAL A 15 -41.74 -4.89 2.17
C VAL A 15 -41.48 -6.06 1.20
N ARG A 16 -42.18 -7.19 1.39
CA ARG A 16 -42.37 -8.34 0.46
C ARG A 16 -43.78 -8.23 -0.15
N GLU A 17 -43.97 -8.69 -1.40
CA GLU A 17 -44.97 -9.69 -1.85
C GLU A 17 -44.59 -10.19 -3.27
N GLY A 18 -44.78 -11.48 -3.57
CA GLY A 18 -44.59 -12.11 -4.90
C GLY A 18 -45.94 -12.48 -5.54
N PRO A 19 -46.09 -13.59 -6.30
CA PRO A 19 -45.25 -14.13 -7.39
C PRO A 19 -46.06 -14.24 -8.72
N GLN A 20 -45.41 -14.48 -9.87
CA GLN A 20 -46.08 -15.08 -11.03
C GLN A 20 -45.12 -15.86 -11.95
N PHE A 21 -45.58 -17.04 -12.33
CA PHE A 21 -44.96 -18.07 -13.17
C PHE A 21 -44.94 -17.70 -14.66
N ALA A 22 -43.93 -18.15 -15.41
CA ALA A 22 -44.13 -18.80 -16.72
C ALA A 22 -42.85 -19.49 -17.21
N SER A 23 -43.02 -20.75 -17.61
CA SER A 23 -42.04 -21.66 -18.20
C SER A 23 -41.96 -21.48 -19.71
N ALA A 24 -40.77 -21.65 -20.31
CA ALA A 24 -40.64 -22.19 -21.67
C ALA A 24 -39.23 -22.75 -21.93
N SER A 25 -39.16 -24.08 -22.01
CA SER A 25 -38.06 -24.83 -22.63
C SER A 25 -38.11 -24.70 -24.16
N ARG A 26 -36.96 -24.55 -24.84
CA ARG A 26 -36.72 -25.27 -26.12
C ARG A 26 -35.26 -25.29 -26.60
N ALA A 27 -34.75 -26.53 -26.66
CA ALA A 27 -34.01 -27.16 -27.75
C ALA A 27 -32.81 -26.45 -28.42
N LEU A 28 -31.64 -26.97 -28.05
CA LEU A 28 -30.55 -27.45 -28.90
C LEU A 28 -30.83 -27.50 -30.43
N ARG A 29 -30.02 -26.79 -31.22
CA ARG A 29 -29.65 -27.22 -32.59
C ARG A 29 -28.16 -26.98 -32.83
N VAL A 30 -27.47 -28.10 -32.99
CA VAL A 30 -26.15 -28.25 -33.58
C VAL A 30 -26.22 -27.85 -35.07
N ARG A 31 -25.28 -27.03 -35.53
CA ARG A 31 -24.79 -27.07 -36.92
C ARG A 31 -23.29 -26.73 -36.94
N ALA A 32 -22.52 -27.72 -37.36
CA ALA A 32 -21.13 -27.59 -37.78
C ALA A 32 -21.07 -27.23 -39.28
N ALA A 33 -20.11 -26.38 -39.67
CA ALA A 33 -19.51 -26.19 -41.00
C ALA A 33 -18.81 -24.83 -41.00
N ALA A 34 -17.70 -24.54 -41.70
CA ALA A 34 -16.65 -25.30 -42.36
C ALA A 34 -15.58 -24.22 -42.68
N ASN A 35 -14.31 -24.61 -42.71
CA ASN A 35 -13.17 -23.78 -43.07
C ASN A 35 -13.29 -23.18 -44.49
N ALA A 36 -12.89 -21.92 -44.65
CA ALA A 36 -12.23 -21.39 -45.85
C ALA A 36 -11.51 -20.06 -45.51
N PRO A 37 -10.39 -19.74 -46.19
CA PRO A 37 -9.35 -18.84 -45.70
C PRO A 37 -9.57 -17.37 -46.09
N GLN A 38 -9.04 -16.45 -45.28
CA GLN A 38 -8.91 -15.02 -45.61
C GLN A 38 -7.43 -14.64 -45.76
N PRO A 39 -7.10 -13.71 -46.68
CA PRO A 39 -5.74 -13.47 -47.16
C PRO A 39 -4.92 -12.55 -46.26
N ASN A 40 -3.63 -12.84 -46.25
CA ASN A 40 -2.54 -12.11 -45.63
C ASN A 40 -2.35 -10.73 -46.32
N GLN A 41 -2.40 -9.64 -45.55
CA GLN A 41 -1.87 -8.33 -45.96
C GLN A 41 -1.38 -7.53 -44.74
N GLY A 42 -0.17 -6.98 -44.86
CA GLY A 42 0.34 -5.90 -44.02
C GLY A 42 1.57 -6.29 -43.19
N GLY A 43 2.75 -6.15 -43.79
CA GLY A 43 4.03 -6.42 -43.15
C GLY A 43 4.36 -5.46 -42.00
N GLU A 44 4.77 -6.05 -40.88
CA GLU A 44 5.40 -5.34 -39.77
C GLU A 44 6.92 -5.33 -40.00
N ALA A 45 7.53 -4.15 -39.90
CA ALA A 45 8.97 -3.99 -40.03
C ALA A 45 9.69 -4.73 -38.88
N PRO A 46 10.84 -5.38 -39.13
CA PRO A 46 11.57 -6.09 -38.08
C PRO A 46 12.10 -5.10 -37.02
N PRO A 47 12.12 -5.47 -35.74
CA PRO A 47 12.69 -4.64 -34.68
C PRO A 47 14.20 -4.43 -34.91
N ALA A 48 14.67 -3.21 -34.62
CA ALA A 48 16.07 -2.82 -34.74
C ALA A 48 16.99 -3.72 -33.86
N PRO A 49 18.22 -4.00 -34.30
CA PRO A 49 19.14 -4.83 -33.54
C PRO A 49 19.57 -4.14 -32.23
N PRO A 50 19.82 -4.90 -31.15
CA PRO A 50 20.31 -4.32 -29.90
C PRO A 50 21.70 -3.70 -30.10
N SER A 51 21.91 -2.51 -29.51
CA SER A 51 23.23 -1.88 -29.46
C SER A 51 24.23 -2.79 -28.73
N PRO A 52 25.50 -2.87 -29.18
CA PRO A 52 26.47 -3.76 -28.57
C PRO A 52 26.80 -3.32 -27.14
N LEU A 53 26.67 -4.24 -26.18
CA LEU A 53 27.16 -4.09 -24.83
C LEU A 53 28.70 -4.09 -24.87
N ILE A 54 29.31 -2.96 -24.51
CA ILE A 54 30.75 -2.86 -24.31
C ILE A 54 31.10 -3.71 -23.08
N SER A 55 31.94 -4.72 -23.28
CA SER A 55 32.45 -5.58 -22.20
C SER A 55 33.39 -4.79 -21.28
N ARG A 56 33.33 -5.09 -19.97
CA ARG A 56 34.19 -4.55 -18.89
C ARG A 56 35.71 -4.65 -19.15
N ARG A 57 36.13 -5.39 -20.18
CA ARG A 57 37.53 -5.52 -20.62
C ARG A 57 38.02 -4.45 -21.61
N GLN A 58 37.18 -3.50 -22.05
CA GLN A 58 37.60 -2.39 -22.95
C GLN A 58 37.73 -1.01 -22.26
N LEU A 59 37.59 -0.93 -20.94
CA LEU A 59 37.72 0.31 -20.15
C LEU A 59 39.11 0.49 -19.48
N LEU A 60 40.10 -0.34 -19.83
CA LEU A 60 41.39 -0.42 -19.12
C LEU A 60 42.62 -0.12 -19.99
N SER A 61 42.48 0.67 -21.07
CA SER A 61 43.63 1.04 -21.89
C SER A 61 43.54 2.48 -22.41
N LEU A 62 43.79 3.46 -21.53
CA LEU A 62 44.31 4.76 -21.95
C LEU A 62 45.37 5.25 -20.93
N PRO A 63 46.56 5.71 -21.38
CA PRO A 63 47.62 6.18 -20.51
C PRO A 63 47.45 7.66 -20.16
N ALA A 64 47.78 8.01 -18.91
CA ALA A 64 48.05 9.40 -18.51
C ALA A 64 49.40 9.86 -19.08
N PRO A 65 49.57 11.18 -19.32
CA PRO A 65 50.71 11.83 -18.68
C PRO A 65 50.43 13.23 -18.13
N LEU A 66 51.16 13.51 -17.03
CA LEU A 66 51.52 14.83 -16.50
C LEU A 66 52.24 15.69 -17.55
N LEU A 67 52.02 17.01 -17.52
CA LEU A 67 53.11 17.97 -17.73
C LEU A 67 52.85 19.29 -16.96
N LEU A 68 53.85 19.69 -16.17
CA LEU A 68 53.99 20.96 -15.44
C LEU A 68 54.27 22.14 -16.39
N LEU A 69 53.76 23.33 -16.03
CA LEU A 69 54.49 24.57 -15.65
C LEU A 69 53.75 25.84 -16.10
N GLY A 70 53.60 26.80 -15.18
CA GLY A 70 53.29 28.19 -15.51
C GLY A 70 52.74 29.02 -14.35
N ALA A 71 53.60 29.84 -13.73
CA ALA A 71 53.34 30.86 -12.71
C ALA A 71 52.18 31.81 -13.07
N GLY A 72 51.47 32.51 -12.19
CA GLY A 72 51.64 32.86 -10.78
C GLY A 72 50.89 34.18 -10.55
N ALA A 73 50.24 34.36 -9.41
CA ALA A 73 49.94 35.66 -8.80
C ALA A 73 49.23 35.47 -7.45
N LEU A 74 49.79 36.11 -6.43
CA LEU A 74 49.29 36.25 -5.08
C LEU A 74 48.04 37.14 -5.02
N LEU A 75 47.12 36.89 -4.08
CA LEU A 75 46.94 37.69 -2.84
C LEU A 75 45.46 37.71 -2.35
N GLN A 76 45.25 36.97 -1.25
CA GLN A 76 44.40 37.25 -0.07
C GLN A 76 42.85 37.23 -0.08
N PRO A 77 42.24 36.97 1.11
CA PRO A 77 40.86 36.50 1.26
C PRO A 77 39.91 37.62 1.68
N ALA A 78 38.63 37.49 1.32
CA ALA A 78 37.54 38.25 1.93
C ALA A 78 36.56 37.29 2.58
N ALA A 79 36.55 37.29 3.92
CA ALA A 79 35.46 36.77 4.72
C ALA A 79 34.23 37.69 4.54
N ALA A 80 33.07 37.13 4.24
CA ALA A 80 31.80 37.83 4.40
C ALA A 80 30.68 36.83 4.73
N LEU A 81 30.21 36.96 5.97
CA LEU A 81 28.92 36.68 6.56
C LEU A 81 27.89 35.80 5.80
N LEU A 82 27.41 34.79 6.53
CA LEU A 82 26.11 34.14 6.34
C LEU A 82 24.94 35.14 6.35
N PRO A 83 23.83 34.78 5.70
CA PRO A 83 22.61 34.63 6.49
C PRO A 83 21.86 33.31 6.25
N ALA A 84 21.13 32.92 7.29
CA ALA A 84 20.30 31.73 7.45
C ALA A 84 19.00 31.77 6.57
N PRO A 85 18.18 30.70 6.55
CA PRO A 85 17.35 30.31 5.42
C PRO A 85 16.01 31.05 5.30
N ALA A 86 15.55 31.25 4.06
CA ALA A 86 14.20 31.72 3.77
C ALA A 86 13.21 30.54 3.69
N ALA A 87 12.12 30.64 4.45
CA ALA A 87 10.93 29.80 4.39
C ALA A 87 10.14 29.98 3.05
N PRO A 88 9.28 29.03 2.66
CA PRO A 88 8.89 28.83 1.26
C PRO A 88 7.77 29.77 0.79
N ALA A 89 7.86 30.18 -0.48
CA ALA A 89 6.79 30.87 -1.18
C ALA A 89 5.66 29.87 -1.55
N ALA A 90 4.46 30.15 -1.04
CA ALA A 90 3.24 29.44 -1.37
C ALA A 90 2.96 29.49 -2.88
N HIS A 91 2.98 28.33 -3.55
CA HIS A 91 2.32 28.16 -4.85
C HIS A 91 0.93 27.60 -4.61
N ALA A 92 -0.09 28.43 -4.84
CA ALA A 92 -1.47 28.02 -4.89
C ALA A 92 -1.68 27.12 -6.12
N ALA A 93 -1.79 25.80 -5.90
CA ALA A 93 -2.27 24.88 -6.91
C ALA A 93 -3.81 24.92 -6.92
N ALA A 94 -4.38 25.40 -8.01
CA ALA A 94 -5.82 25.42 -8.24
C ALA A 94 -6.36 23.99 -8.34
N ALA A 95 -7.17 23.59 -7.36
CA ALA A 95 -7.96 22.38 -7.41
C ALA A 95 -9.05 22.53 -8.49
N ALA A 96 -8.96 21.73 -9.56
CA ALA A 96 -10.02 21.62 -10.54
C ALA A 96 -11.24 20.92 -9.91
N ALA A 97 -12.34 21.67 -9.81
CA ALA A 97 -13.62 21.19 -9.32
C ALA A 97 -14.23 20.17 -10.30
N ALA A 98 -14.45 18.95 -9.83
CA ALA A 98 -15.44 18.04 -10.38
C ALA A 98 -16.61 17.95 -9.38
N GLY A 99 -17.76 18.50 -9.78
CA GLY A 99 -18.94 18.58 -8.95
C GLY A 99 -19.73 17.25 -8.86
N GLY A 100 -20.18 16.95 -7.64
CA GLY A 100 -21.50 16.37 -7.39
C GLY A 100 -21.56 14.93 -6.90
N ILE A 101 -21.45 14.70 -5.58
CA ILE A 101 -22.60 14.42 -4.68
C ILE A 101 -22.14 14.48 -3.22
N GLY A 102 -22.88 15.26 -2.40
CA GLY A 102 -22.58 15.46 -0.99
C GLY A 102 -23.05 14.30 -0.11
N ALA A 103 -22.15 13.85 0.76
CA ALA A 103 -22.46 13.37 2.09
C ALA A 103 -21.55 14.19 3.03
N GLY A 104 -22.14 14.80 4.06
CA GLY A 104 -21.41 15.68 4.97
C GLY A 104 -20.17 14.98 5.54
N SER A 105 -19.12 15.78 5.71
CA SER A 105 -17.90 15.50 6.47
C SER A 105 -18.25 15.08 7.91
N SER A 106 -18.71 13.85 8.10
CA SER A 106 -18.48 13.14 9.36
C SER A 106 -17.05 12.62 9.26
N GLY A 107 -16.19 13.05 10.17
CA GLY A 107 -14.82 12.53 10.29
C GLY A 107 -14.79 11.01 10.52
N PRO A 108 -13.66 10.44 10.95
CA PRO A 108 -13.56 9.00 11.15
C PRO A 108 -14.64 8.48 12.11
N VAL A 109 -15.51 7.58 11.64
CA VAL A 109 -16.55 6.94 12.44
C VAL A 109 -16.32 5.44 12.48
N LEU A 110 -16.41 4.85 13.68
CA LEU A 110 -16.39 3.40 13.82
C LEU A 110 -17.72 2.79 13.34
N PRO A 111 -17.71 1.60 12.70
CA PRO A 111 -18.93 0.94 12.27
C PRO A 111 -19.86 0.68 13.46
N SER A 112 -21.18 0.80 13.23
CA SER A 112 -22.17 0.40 14.24
C SER A 112 -22.01 -1.09 14.59
N PRO A 113 -22.51 -1.56 15.75
CA PRO A 113 -22.39 -2.97 16.14
C PRO A 113 -22.94 -3.94 15.07
N GLU A 114 -24.05 -3.58 14.41
CA GLU A 114 -24.68 -4.39 13.36
C GLU A 114 -23.82 -4.43 12.09
N VAL A 115 -23.28 -3.28 11.66
CA VAL A 115 -22.36 -3.19 10.52
C VAL A 115 -21.09 -3.98 10.81
N LYS A 116 -20.50 -3.79 12.00
CA LYS A 116 -19.29 -4.49 12.44
C LYS A 116 -19.50 -6.00 12.45
N ALA A 117 -20.61 -6.48 13.00
CA ALA A 117 -20.91 -7.91 13.05
C ALA A 117 -21.07 -8.54 11.64
N ALA A 118 -21.74 -7.83 10.72
CA ALA A 118 -21.87 -8.27 9.33
C ALA A 118 -20.51 -8.35 8.62
N VAL A 119 -19.68 -7.31 8.79
CA VAL A 119 -18.31 -7.24 8.26
C VAL A 119 -17.42 -8.33 8.84
N ASP A 120 -17.40 -8.51 10.17
CA ASP A 120 -16.60 -9.55 10.84
C ASP A 120 -16.96 -10.95 10.35
N LYS A 121 -18.26 -11.22 10.16
CA LYS A 121 -18.73 -12.50 9.60
C LYS A 121 -18.24 -12.72 8.18
N ALA A 122 -18.29 -11.69 7.32
CA ALA A 122 -17.79 -11.78 5.95
C ALA A 122 -16.27 -11.95 5.91
N LEU A 123 -15.53 -11.23 6.75
CA LEU A 123 -14.07 -11.32 6.87
C LEU A 123 -13.63 -12.71 7.32
N ALA A 124 -14.30 -13.31 8.33
CA ALA A 124 -14.00 -14.66 8.79
C ALA A 124 -14.17 -15.73 7.70
N LYS A 125 -15.02 -15.48 6.70
CA LYS A 125 -15.19 -16.35 5.54
C LYS A 125 -14.16 -16.08 4.44
N ALA A 126 -13.79 -14.82 4.21
CA ALA A 126 -12.96 -14.41 3.08
C ALA A 126 -11.45 -14.50 3.38
N VAL A 127 -11.03 -14.17 4.60
CA VAL A 127 -9.63 -14.07 5.05
C VAL A 127 -9.28 -15.27 5.92
N THR A 128 -8.42 -16.14 5.39
CA THR A 128 -7.81 -17.27 6.13
C THR A 128 -6.38 -16.94 6.51
N LYS A 129 -5.76 -17.70 7.42
CA LYS A 129 -4.34 -17.53 7.78
C LYS A 129 -3.41 -17.53 6.56
N GLY A 130 -3.65 -18.41 5.59
CA GLY A 130 -2.88 -18.45 4.33
C GLY A 130 -3.10 -17.24 3.39
N LYS A 131 -4.14 -16.44 3.62
CA LYS A 131 -4.39 -15.17 2.91
C LYS A 131 -4.03 -13.93 3.75
N ALA A 132 -3.65 -14.09 5.00
CA ALA A 132 -3.44 -12.98 5.93
C ALA A 132 -2.36 -12.01 5.43
N ALA A 133 -1.21 -12.52 4.97
CA ALA A 133 -0.14 -11.69 4.44
C ALA A 133 -0.57 -10.83 3.24
N VAL A 134 -1.32 -11.39 2.28
CA VAL A 134 -1.78 -10.60 1.12
C VAL A 134 -2.90 -9.62 1.48
N ALA A 135 -3.75 -9.97 2.45
CA ALA A 135 -4.78 -9.07 2.99
C ALA A 135 -4.16 -7.90 3.76
N LEU A 136 -3.08 -8.12 4.51
CA LEU A 136 -2.34 -7.08 5.22
C LEU A 136 -1.49 -6.21 4.27
N ARG A 137 -0.94 -6.80 3.21
CA ARG A 137 -0.14 -6.06 2.22
C ARG A 137 -0.97 -5.08 1.39
N LEU A 138 -2.20 -5.45 1.04
CA LEU A 138 -3.08 -4.64 0.18
C LEU A 138 -3.28 -3.18 0.68
N PRO A 139 -3.62 -2.90 1.95
CA PRO A 139 -3.78 -1.53 2.44
C PRO A 139 -2.49 -0.71 2.39
N PHE A 140 -1.32 -1.31 2.60
CA PHE A 140 -0.04 -0.60 2.44
C PHE A 140 0.18 -0.18 0.98
N HIS A 141 -0.16 -1.05 0.02
CA HIS A 141 0.01 -0.74 -1.41
C HIS A 141 -1.00 0.27 -1.94
N ASP A 142 -2.19 0.33 -1.36
CA ASP A 142 -3.17 1.36 -1.67
C ASP A 142 -2.78 2.70 -1.02
N ALA A 143 -2.52 2.71 0.29
CA ALA A 143 -2.14 3.93 1.02
C ALA A 143 -0.76 4.48 0.62
N GLY A 144 0.16 3.62 0.19
CA GLY A 144 1.55 3.96 -0.07
C GLY A 144 1.76 4.88 -1.28
N THR A 145 0.75 5.08 -2.12
CA THR A 145 0.77 6.06 -3.21
C THR A 145 0.61 7.51 -2.72
N PHE A 146 0.20 7.71 -1.46
CA PHE A 146 0.04 9.05 -0.88
C PHE A 146 1.37 9.81 -0.89
N SER A 147 1.32 11.10 -1.22
CA SER A 147 2.46 12.01 -1.11
C SER A 147 2.01 13.35 -0.55
N GLY A 148 2.62 13.77 0.55
CA GLY A 148 2.38 15.08 1.16
C GLY A 148 2.97 16.21 0.33
N SER A 149 4.15 16.02 -0.26
CA SER A 149 4.80 17.02 -1.11
C SER A 149 4.17 17.16 -2.50
N GLN A 150 3.74 16.06 -3.12
CA GLN A 150 3.16 16.07 -4.47
C GLN A 150 1.63 16.11 -4.48
N GLY A 151 0.99 15.81 -3.35
CA GLY A 151 -0.45 15.66 -3.24
C GLY A 151 -1.00 14.38 -3.89
N GLY A 152 -2.21 14.00 -3.44
CA GLY A 152 -2.95 12.84 -3.94
C GLY A 152 -2.42 11.49 -3.44
N GLY A 153 -3.03 10.41 -3.91
CA GLY A 153 -2.83 9.06 -3.39
C GLY A 153 -3.53 8.82 -2.04
N GLY A 154 -3.31 7.64 -1.47
CA GLY A 154 -3.82 7.27 -0.15
C GLY A 154 -4.80 6.09 -0.19
N LEU A 155 -5.39 5.77 0.97
CA LEU A 155 -6.26 4.61 1.09
C LEU A 155 -7.64 4.87 0.49
N ASN A 156 -7.76 4.70 -0.81
CA ASN A 156 -8.93 5.08 -1.61
C ASN A 156 -9.34 3.97 -2.61
N ALA A 157 -8.81 2.76 -2.49
CA ALA A 157 -9.00 1.63 -3.40
C ALA A 157 -8.60 1.90 -4.85
N SER A 158 -7.68 2.84 -5.12
CA SER A 158 -7.06 3.05 -6.44
C SER A 158 -6.27 1.82 -6.89
N VAL A 159 -5.74 1.03 -5.95
CA VAL A 159 -4.91 -0.16 -6.23
C VAL A 159 -5.58 -1.14 -7.20
N ARG A 160 -6.92 -1.16 -7.28
CA ARG A 160 -7.68 -1.97 -8.24
C ARG A 160 -7.38 -1.66 -9.71
N PHE A 161 -6.95 -0.44 -10.01
CA PHE A 161 -6.54 0.02 -11.33
C PHE A 161 -5.04 -0.16 -11.57
N GLU A 162 -4.31 -0.67 -10.59
CA GLU A 162 -2.84 -0.66 -10.53
C GLU A 162 -2.26 -2.07 -10.37
N LEU A 163 -3.08 -3.11 -10.43
CA LEU A 163 -2.71 -4.49 -10.13
C LEU A 163 -1.67 -5.09 -11.09
N ASP A 164 -1.41 -4.44 -12.23
CA ASP A 164 -0.41 -4.83 -13.22
C ASP A 164 0.94 -4.09 -13.02
N ARG A 165 1.03 -3.17 -12.05
CA ARG A 165 2.30 -2.50 -11.72
C ARG A 165 3.28 -3.50 -11.09
N PRO A 166 4.59 -3.41 -11.38
CA PRO A 166 5.60 -4.30 -10.81
C PRO A 166 5.57 -4.37 -9.27
N GLU A 167 5.39 -3.24 -8.60
CA GLU A 167 5.27 -3.17 -7.15
C GLU A 167 4.02 -3.91 -6.62
N ASN A 168 2.95 -4.02 -7.41
CA ASN A 168 1.68 -4.63 -7.02
C ASN A 168 1.58 -6.11 -7.38
N MET A 169 2.69 -6.72 -7.79
CA MET A 169 2.73 -8.15 -8.13
C MET A 169 2.14 -9.02 -7.01
N GLY A 170 1.22 -9.90 -7.40
CA GLY A 170 0.50 -10.80 -6.49
C GLY A 170 -0.75 -10.21 -5.81
N LEU A 171 -0.99 -8.89 -5.88
CA LEU A 171 -2.15 -8.24 -5.23
C LEU A 171 -3.49 -8.52 -5.88
N LYS A 172 -3.53 -9.07 -7.11
CA LYS A 172 -4.77 -9.61 -7.69
C LYS A 172 -5.47 -10.60 -6.75
N ARG A 173 -4.70 -11.37 -5.97
CA ARG A 173 -5.26 -12.27 -4.94
C ARG A 173 -5.86 -11.52 -3.75
N GLY A 174 -5.25 -10.41 -3.33
CA GLY A 174 -5.78 -9.53 -2.30
C GLY A 174 -7.07 -8.85 -2.76
N TRP A 175 -7.09 -8.32 -3.99
CA TRP A 175 -8.29 -7.66 -4.52
C TRP A 175 -9.51 -8.60 -4.62
N ARG A 176 -9.30 -9.88 -4.96
CA ARG A 176 -10.38 -10.89 -4.93
C ARG A 176 -11.04 -11.04 -3.55
N ILE A 177 -10.32 -10.76 -2.45
CA ILE A 177 -10.91 -10.74 -1.11
C ILE A 177 -11.93 -9.61 -1.02
N VAL A 178 -11.58 -8.41 -1.50
CA VAL A 178 -12.48 -7.24 -1.53
C VAL A 178 -13.71 -7.53 -2.39
N GLU A 179 -13.54 -8.14 -3.56
CA GLU A 179 -14.65 -8.53 -4.43
C GLU A 179 -15.59 -9.54 -3.77
N GLN A 180 -15.03 -10.54 -3.06
CA GLN A 180 -15.80 -11.51 -2.29
C GLN A 180 -16.58 -10.82 -1.16
N LEU A 181 -15.91 -9.96 -0.38
CA LEU A 181 -16.54 -9.21 0.72
C LEU A 181 -17.69 -8.35 0.20
N ARG A 182 -17.49 -7.64 -0.91
CA ARG A 182 -18.54 -6.83 -1.55
C ARG A 182 -19.77 -7.68 -1.89
N GLY A 183 -19.56 -8.89 -2.41
CA GLY A 183 -20.65 -9.84 -2.68
C GLY A 183 -21.35 -10.33 -1.42
N ASP A 184 -20.58 -10.74 -0.41
CA ASP A 184 -21.06 -11.32 0.85
C ASP A 184 -21.82 -10.30 1.73
N LEU A 185 -21.57 -8.99 1.56
CA LEU A 185 -22.23 -7.93 2.30
C LEU A 185 -23.53 -7.43 1.68
N ARG A 186 -23.88 -7.84 0.45
CA ARG A 186 -25.14 -7.42 -0.20
C ARG A 186 -26.36 -7.84 0.63
N GLY A 187 -27.27 -6.90 0.86
CA GLY A 187 -28.49 -7.11 1.65
C GLY A 187 -28.26 -7.27 3.16
N THR A 188 -27.03 -7.07 3.65
CA THR A 188 -26.71 -7.02 5.08
C THR A 188 -26.80 -5.59 5.63
N PRO A 189 -26.76 -5.36 6.95
CA PRO A 189 -26.68 -4.01 7.52
C PRO A 189 -25.46 -3.20 7.05
N ALA A 190 -24.42 -3.85 6.54
CA ALA A 190 -23.23 -3.16 6.01
C ALA A 190 -23.35 -2.74 4.54
N ASP A 191 -24.40 -3.18 3.82
CA ASP A 191 -24.61 -2.84 2.41
C ASP A 191 -24.77 -1.33 2.23
N GLY A 192 -23.94 -0.74 1.37
CA GLY A 192 -23.88 0.71 1.16
C GLY A 192 -23.29 1.52 2.33
N CYS A 193 -22.88 0.89 3.44
CA CYS A 193 -22.24 1.58 4.57
C CYS A 193 -20.71 1.51 4.54
N VAL A 194 -20.13 0.48 3.90
CA VAL A 194 -18.68 0.30 3.79
C VAL A 194 -18.25 0.40 2.33
N SER A 195 -17.22 1.22 2.07
CA SER A 195 -16.65 1.35 0.73
C SER A 195 -15.61 0.26 0.45
N ASP A 196 -15.20 0.10 -0.82
CA ASP A 196 -14.10 -0.82 -1.15
C ASP A 196 -12.80 -0.43 -0.43
N ALA A 197 -12.54 0.87 -0.25
CA ALA A 197 -11.39 1.36 0.50
C ALA A 197 -11.48 1.00 1.99
N ASP A 198 -12.68 1.03 2.57
CA ASP A 198 -12.91 0.52 3.92
C ASP A 198 -12.66 -0.98 4.01
N LEU A 199 -13.12 -1.76 3.03
CA LEU A 199 -12.90 -3.21 2.99
C LEU A 199 -11.41 -3.57 2.87
N VAL A 200 -10.62 -2.79 2.12
CA VAL A 200 -9.16 -2.93 2.06
C VAL A 200 -8.53 -2.74 3.46
N ALA A 201 -8.92 -1.69 4.17
CA ALA A 201 -8.44 -1.41 5.53
C ALA A 201 -8.86 -2.48 6.54
N LEU A 202 -10.14 -2.84 6.53
CA LEU A 202 -10.72 -3.80 7.48
C LEU A 202 -10.14 -5.21 7.26
N ALA A 203 -9.86 -5.60 6.01
CA ALA A 203 -9.24 -6.89 5.70
C ALA A 203 -7.82 -7.02 6.25
N GLY A 204 -7.01 -5.95 6.17
CA GLY A 204 -5.67 -5.96 6.74
C GLY A 204 -5.68 -6.01 8.27
N ALA A 205 -6.50 -5.19 8.91
CA ALA A 205 -6.67 -5.24 10.37
C ALA A 205 -7.17 -6.60 10.86
N PHE A 206 -8.11 -7.22 10.14
CA PHE A 206 -8.58 -8.57 10.45
C PHE A 206 -7.47 -9.62 10.30
N ALA A 207 -6.62 -9.51 9.28
CA ALA A 207 -5.50 -10.42 9.06
C ALA A 207 -4.50 -10.40 10.24
N VAL A 208 -4.19 -9.21 10.77
CA VAL A 208 -3.34 -9.04 11.96
C VAL A 208 -3.93 -9.80 13.15
N ARG A 209 -5.19 -9.53 13.48
CA ARG A 209 -5.92 -10.18 14.57
C ARG A 209 -6.02 -11.70 14.40
N LEU A 210 -6.35 -12.17 13.19
CA LEU A 210 -6.46 -13.59 12.87
C LEU A 210 -5.14 -14.35 13.12
N CYS A 211 -4.02 -13.66 12.94
CA CYS A 211 -2.67 -14.18 13.14
C CYS A 211 -2.12 -13.96 14.55
N GLY A 212 -2.93 -13.49 15.50
CA GLY A 212 -2.53 -13.32 16.90
C GLY A 212 -1.98 -11.94 17.27
N GLY A 213 -2.03 -10.98 16.34
CA GLY A 213 -1.69 -9.58 16.59
C GLY A 213 -2.81 -8.79 17.28
N PRO A 214 -2.64 -7.47 17.44
CA PRO A 214 -3.59 -6.62 18.15
C PRO A 214 -4.93 -6.47 17.42
N ASP A 215 -5.97 -6.16 18.20
CA ASP A 215 -7.24 -5.65 17.69
C ASP A 215 -7.07 -4.20 17.23
N ILE A 216 -7.31 -3.93 15.95
CA ILE A 216 -7.18 -2.58 15.38
C ILE A 216 -8.57 -2.02 15.07
N ALA A 217 -8.95 -0.94 15.75
CA ALA A 217 -10.21 -0.23 15.52
C ALA A 217 -10.11 0.66 14.27
N VAL A 218 -10.54 0.15 13.13
CA VAL A 218 -10.49 0.86 11.84
C VAL A 218 -11.77 1.66 11.61
N PRO A 219 -11.70 3.00 11.48
CA PRO A 219 -12.84 3.82 11.06
C PRO A 219 -13.26 3.50 9.62
N ILE A 220 -14.51 3.78 9.27
CA ILE A 220 -15.07 3.61 7.93
C ILE A 220 -15.55 4.95 7.35
N GLY A 221 -15.82 4.98 6.04
CA GLY A 221 -16.26 6.17 5.31
C GLY A 221 -15.26 6.70 4.29
N ARG A 222 -14.27 5.88 3.87
CA ARG A 222 -13.25 6.32 2.92
C ARG A 222 -13.82 6.53 1.52
N PRO A 223 -13.35 7.57 0.79
CA PRO A 223 -13.71 7.75 -0.61
C PRO A 223 -13.13 6.62 -1.47
N VAL A 224 -13.71 6.41 -2.65
CA VAL A 224 -13.22 5.44 -3.63
C VAL A 224 -12.72 6.19 -4.86
N ALA A 225 -11.49 5.94 -5.26
CA ALA A 225 -10.89 6.52 -6.44
C ALA A 225 -11.59 6.05 -7.73
N ALA A 226 -11.69 6.96 -8.70
CA ALA A 226 -12.24 6.68 -10.03
C ALA A 226 -11.19 6.16 -11.03
N GLY A 227 -9.91 6.20 -10.66
CA GLY A 227 -8.78 5.75 -11.48
C GLY A 227 -7.54 5.45 -10.64
N ALA A 228 -6.45 5.11 -11.31
CA ALA A 228 -5.17 4.85 -10.67
C ALA A 228 -4.53 6.13 -10.10
N ASP A 229 -3.87 6.01 -8.97
CA ASP A 229 -2.98 7.02 -8.42
C ASP A 229 -1.66 7.09 -9.21
N PRO A 230 -0.86 8.16 -9.08
CA PRO A 230 0.41 8.26 -9.79
C PRO A 230 1.39 7.13 -9.44
N ALA A 231 2.07 6.60 -10.45
CA ALA A 231 3.08 5.55 -10.30
C ALA A 231 4.38 6.08 -9.67
N GLY A 232 5.25 5.17 -9.19
CA GLY A 232 6.58 5.52 -8.71
C GLY A 232 6.63 6.16 -7.32
N ARG A 233 5.57 6.03 -6.52
CA ARG A 233 5.45 6.61 -5.17
C ARG A 233 5.64 5.60 -4.02
N MET A 234 5.72 4.31 -4.34
CA MET A 234 5.94 3.25 -3.36
C MET A 234 7.40 3.22 -2.90
N PRO A 235 7.68 3.02 -1.60
CA PRO A 235 9.03 2.70 -1.13
C PRO A 235 9.54 1.41 -1.81
N GLY A 236 10.77 1.44 -2.33
CA GLY A 236 11.37 0.32 -3.03
C GLY A 236 11.97 -0.72 -2.08
N GLU A 237 11.95 -2.00 -2.49
CA GLU A 237 12.52 -3.12 -1.71
C GLU A 237 14.05 -3.04 -1.52
N THR A 238 14.73 -2.17 -2.28
CA THR A 238 16.18 -1.95 -2.22
C THR A 238 16.57 -0.57 -1.69
N PHE A 239 15.62 0.17 -1.10
CA PHE A 239 15.90 1.49 -0.53
C PHE A 239 16.86 1.39 0.66
N SER A 240 17.74 2.38 0.78
CA SER A 240 18.51 2.61 2.01
C SER A 240 17.60 3.05 3.16
N ALA A 241 18.08 2.98 4.40
CA ALA A 241 17.35 3.48 5.55
C ALA A 241 17.00 4.98 5.41
N GLU A 242 17.90 5.80 4.85
CA GLU A 242 17.64 7.21 4.56
C GLU A 242 16.50 7.40 3.54
N GLN A 243 16.50 6.62 2.46
CA GLN A 243 15.45 6.66 1.44
C GLN A 243 14.09 6.21 2.00
N LEU A 244 14.08 5.19 2.86
CA LEU A 244 12.87 4.74 3.56
C LEU A 244 12.34 5.85 4.49
N LYS A 245 13.21 6.43 5.33
CA LYS A 245 12.84 7.54 6.23
C LYS A 245 12.26 8.71 5.45
N ALA A 246 12.90 9.11 4.34
CA ALA A 246 12.39 10.18 3.48
C ALA A 246 11.02 9.85 2.86
N ALA A 247 10.84 8.62 2.35
CA ALA A 247 9.59 8.20 1.74
C ALA A 247 8.42 8.13 2.73
N PHE A 248 8.65 7.71 3.98
CA PHE A 248 7.63 7.70 5.03
C PHE A 248 7.38 9.11 5.60
N ALA A 249 8.42 9.93 5.73
CA ALA A 249 8.28 11.33 6.16
C ALA A 249 7.41 12.15 5.17
N ASP A 250 7.54 11.92 3.87
CA ASP A 250 6.66 12.53 2.85
C ASP A 250 5.18 12.15 3.05
N LYS A 251 4.90 11.03 3.70
CA LYS A 251 3.54 10.59 4.06
C LYS A 251 3.09 11.09 5.43
N GLY A 252 3.91 11.88 6.13
CA GLY A 252 3.65 12.33 7.49
C GLY A 252 3.83 11.24 8.55
N LEU A 253 4.56 10.16 8.22
CA LEU A 253 4.89 9.08 9.14
C LEU A 253 6.31 9.26 9.70
N SER A 254 6.43 9.16 11.01
CA SER A 254 7.70 9.23 11.75
C SER A 254 8.56 7.97 11.54
N VAL A 255 9.83 8.03 11.96
CA VAL A 255 10.73 6.87 11.95
C VAL A 255 10.17 5.72 12.79
N GLN A 256 9.58 6.01 13.96
CA GLN A 256 8.95 5.00 14.81
C GLN A 256 7.79 4.30 14.09
N GLU A 257 6.91 5.07 13.45
CA GLU A 257 5.75 4.54 12.71
C GLU A 257 6.19 3.74 11.49
N MET A 258 7.25 4.17 10.80
CA MET A 258 7.88 3.40 9.72
C MET A 258 8.39 2.04 10.25
N VAL A 259 9.19 2.03 11.33
CA VAL A 259 9.74 0.79 11.90
C VAL A 259 8.62 -0.12 12.42
N ALA A 260 7.56 0.44 13.01
CA ALA A 260 6.38 -0.32 13.42
C ALA A 260 5.72 -0.97 12.21
N LEU A 261 5.39 -0.21 11.15
CA LEU A 261 4.73 -0.74 9.96
C LEU A 261 5.56 -1.79 9.21
N SER A 262 6.90 -1.67 9.21
CA SER A 262 7.80 -2.70 8.66
C SER A 262 7.64 -4.06 9.36
N GLY A 263 7.20 -4.07 10.62
CA GLY A 263 6.85 -5.29 11.36
C GLY A 263 5.78 -6.16 10.69
N ALA A 264 4.99 -5.61 9.76
CA ALA A 264 4.07 -6.40 8.93
C ALA A 264 4.78 -7.54 8.16
N HIS A 265 6.09 -7.42 7.90
CA HIS A 265 6.90 -8.45 7.27
C HIS A 265 7.05 -9.73 8.11
N THR A 266 6.64 -9.72 9.38
CA THR A 266 6.52 -10.95 10.19
C THR A 266 5.51 -11.94 9.61
N LEU A 267 4.56 -11.48 8.78
CA LEU A 267 3.62 -12.35 8.08
C LEU A 267 4.07 -12.67 6.66
N GLY A 268 3.81 -13.92 6.26
CA GLY A 268 4.01 -14.39 4.90
C GLY A 268 5.44 -14.85 4.62
N SER A 269 5.83 -14.78 3.35
CA SER A 269 6.98 -15.53 2.84
C SER A 269 8.30 -14.75 2.87
N LYS A 270 8.44 -13.76 3.75
CA LYS A 270 9.70 -13.02 3.93
C LYS A 270 10.69 -13.75 4.83
N GLY A 271 10.32 -14.92 5.37
CA GLY A 271 11.24 -15.78 6.11
C GLY A 271 11.49 -15.36 7.57
N PHE A 272 10.71 -14.40 8.08
CA PHE A 272 10.70 -14.04 9.49
C PHE A 272 9.73 -14.97 10.23
N GLY A 273 10.25 -15.89 11.05
CA GLY A 273 9.44 -16.70 11.95
C GLY A 273 8.36 -17.58 11.28
N ASP A 274 7.25 -17.76 11.99
CA ASP A 274 6.06 -18.47 11.50
C ASP A 274 5.25 -17.54 10.55
N PRO A 275 5.07 -17.91 9.27
CA PRO A 275 4.47 -17.04 8.26
C PRO A 275 2.99 -16.70 8.52
N VAL A 276 2.33 -17.34 9.50
CA VAL A 276 0.94 -17.09 9.87
C VAL A 276 0.77 -16.64 11.32
N ARG A 277 1.85 -16.17 11.95
CA ARG A 277 1.86 -15.62 13.29
C ARG A 277 2.34 -14.16 13.26
N PHE A 278 1.50 -13.27 13.75
CA PHE A 278 1.85 -11.85 13.87
C PHE A 278 2.44 -11.62 15.25
N ASP A 279 3.76 -11.53 15.33
CA ASP A 279 4.52 -11.32 16.56
C ASP A 279 5.77 -10.45 16.30
N ASN A 280 6.61 -10.28 17.31
CA ASN A 280 7.82 -9.45 17.20
C ASN A 280 9.04 -10.20 16.62
N GLU A 281 8.86 -11.39 16.04
CA GLU A 281 9.97 -12.20 15.52
C GLU A 281 10.69 -11.53 14.33
N TYR A 282 10.01 -10.61 13.64
CA TYR A 282 10.64 -9.68 12.70
C TYR A 282 11.82 -8.94 13.35
N TYR A 283 11.61 -8.30 14.50
CA TYR A 283 12.63 -7.46 15.14
C TYR A 283 13.75 -8.27 15.79
N THR A 284 13.42 -9.40 16.44
CA THR A 284 14.43 -10.31 16.99
C THR A 284 15.33 -10.84 15.87
N SER A 285 14.76 -11.15 14.71
CA SER A 285 15.49 -11.58 13.52
C SER A 285 16.34 -10.45 12.92
N LEU A 286 15.85 -9.20 12.92
CA LEU A 286 16.67 -8.07 12.47
C LEU A 286 17.95 -7.92 13.30
N LEU A 287 17.87 -8.13 14.61
CA LEU A 287 19.04 -8.06 15.50
C LEU A 287 19.99 -9.25 15.32
N ARG A 288 19.47 -10.45 15.02
CA ARG A 288 20.27 -11.65 14.75
C ARG A 288 20.93 -11.66 13.37
N ARG A 289 20.35 -10.94 12.40
CA ARG A 289 20.86 -10.83 11.02
C ARG A 289 21.12 -12.18 10.35
N PRO A 290 20.14 -13.11 10.35
CA PRO A 290 20.35 -14.47 9.85
C PRO A 290 20.81 -14.50 8.38
N TRP A 291 20.45 -13.49 7.58
CA TRP A 291 20.87 -13.32 6.19
C TRP A 291 22.38 -13.13 5.98
N THR A 292 23.14 -12.90 7.04
CA THR A 292 24.60 -12.80 6.98
C THR A 292 25.31 -14.13 7.21
N ASN A 293 24.58 -15.20 7.51
CA ASN A 293 25.16 -16.52 7.76
C ASN A 293 25.67 -17.16 6.46
N PRO A 294 26.98 -17.35 6.28
CA PRO A 294 27.53 -17.97 5.06
C PRO A 294 27.27 -19.47 4.98
N ASP A 295 26.95 -20.12 6.11
CA ASP A 295 26.77 -21.57 6.20
C ASP A 295 25.33 -22.01 5.88
N ASP A 296 24.41 -21.07 5.70
CA ASP A 296 23.02 -21.33 5.31
C ASP A 296 22.76 -20.77 3.90
N PRO A 297 22.68 -21.63 2.86
CA PRO A 297 22.38 -21.21 1.49
C PRO A 297 21.05 -20.45 1.34
N MET A 298 20.12 -20.64 2.27
CA MET A 298 18.81 -19.99 2.27
C MET A 298 18.78 -18.70 3.09
N ALA A 299 19.83 -18.39 3.85
CA ALA A 299 19.91 -17.19 4.69
C ALA A 299 19.65 -15.91 3.87
N SER A 300 20.22 -15.83 2.67
CA SER A 300 20.05 -14.68 1.77
C SER A 300 18.61 -14.43 1.32
N MET A 301 17.69 -15.40 1.49
CA MET A 301 16.27 -15.26 1.16
C MET A 301 15.43 -14.73 2.32
N ILE A 302 16.00 -14.56 3.51
CA ILE A 302 15.30 -14.01 4.69
C ILE A 302 15.32 -12.49 4.61
N GLY A 303 14.15 -11.87 4.57
CA GLY A 303 13.95 -10.43 4.51
C GLY A 303 14.21 -9.81 3.13
N LEU A 304 13.88 -8.54 3.01
CA LEU A 304 14.23 -7.70 1.87
C LEU A 304 15.54 -6.93 2.13
N PRO A 305 16.25 -6.48 1.09
CA PRO A 305 17.39 -5.57 1.28
C PRO A 305 17.01 -4.31 2.10
N SER A 306 15.80 -3.79 1.94
CA SER A 306 15.26 -2.69 2.75
C SER A 306 15.05 -3.04 4.23
N ASP A 307 14.84 -4.31 4.58
CA ASP A 307 14.81 -4.76 5.98
C ASP A 307 16.22 -4.82 6.56
N HIS A 308 17.19 -5.30 5.76
CA HIS A 308 18.56 -5.57 6.21
C HIS A 308 19.32 -4.32 6.64
N VAL A 309 18.96 -3.16 6.09
CA VAL A 309 19.60 -1.87 6.40
C VAL A 309 19.06 -1.21 7.67
N LEU A 310 17.87 -1.58 8.14
CA LEU A 310 17.24 -0.95 9.32
C LEU A 310 18.03 -1.14 10.63
N PRO A 311 18.56 -2.34 10.97
CA PRO A 311 19.32 -2.51 12.22
C PRO A 311 20.69 -1.81 12.20
N ASP A 312 21.15 -1.29 11.06
CA ASP A 312 22.38 -0.49 10.94
C ASP A 312 22.13 1.02 11.08
N ASP A 313 20.89 1.47 10.95
CA ASP A 313 20.55 2.89 11.03
C ASP A 313 20.34 3.32 12.50
N PRO A 314 21.04 4.38 12.97
CA PRO A 314 20.99 4.80 14.37
C PRO A 314 19.64 5.34 14.81
N ASP A 315 18.79 5.83 13.88
CA ASP A 315 17.46 6.32 14.21
C ASP A 315 16.43 5.18 14.30
N CYS A 316 16.66 4.09 13.56
CA CYS A 316 15.77 2.91 13.54
C CYS A 316 16.08 1.94 14.69
N LEU A 317 17.37 1.73 14.98
CA LEU A 317 17.85 0.72 15.93
C LEU A 317 17.23 0.80 17.34
N PRO A 318 16.99 1.98 17.94
CA PRO A 318 16.32 2.07 19.24
C PRO A 318 14.92 1.45 19.24
N TYR A 319 14.10 1.73 18.21
CA TYR A 319 12.76 1.17 18.09
C TYR A 319 12.79 -0.34 17.83
N ILE A 320 13.74 -0.81 17.01
CA ILE A 320 13.93 -2.25 16.76
C ILE A 320 14.23 -3.00 18.07
N ARG A 321 15.12 -2.45 18.92
CA ARG A 321 15.43 -3.05 20.22
C ARG A 321 14.22 -3.07 21.14
N THR A 322 13.51 -1.94 21.25
CA THR A 322 12.27 -1.87 22.03
C THR A 322 11.27 -2.94 21.61
N TYR A 323 11.00 -3.06 20.31
CA TYR A 323 10.01 -4.02 19.81
C TYR A 323 10.48 -5.48 19.90
N ALA A 324 11.78 -5.75 19.80
CA ALA A 324 12.34 -7.08 20.01
C ALA A 324 12.19 -7.54 21.48
N GLU A 325 12.26 -6.62 22.43
CA GLU A 325 12.14 -6.90 23.88
C GLU A 325 10.68 -6.84 24.37
N ASP A 326 9.86 -5.97 23.79
CA ASP A 326 8.47 -5.70 24.19
C ASP A 326 7.52 -5.83 22.99
N GLN A 327 6.91 -7.02 22.86
CA GLN A 327 5.90 -7.28 21.84
C GLN A 327 4.65 -6.41 22.02
N ASP A 328 4.28 -6.07 23.26
CA ASP A 328 3.09 -5.26 23.51
C ASP A 328 3.33 -3.81 23.07
N ALA A 329 4.56 -3.29 23.20
CA ALA A 329 4.95 -2.02 22.59
C ALA A 329 4.83 -2.05 21.07
N PHE A 330 5.35 -3.09 20.43
CA PHE A 330 5.17 -3.28 18.98
C PHE A 330 3.69 -3.27 18.59
N PHE A 331 2.86 -4.05 19.29
CA PHE A 331 1.44 -4.17 18.97
C PHE A 331 0.69 -2.85 19.12
N ARG A 332 0.93 -2.09 20.19
CA ARG A 332 0.32 -0.77 20.37
C ARG A 332 0.72 0.20 19.26
N ASP A 333 2.01 0.29 18.97
CA ASP A 333 2.53 1.26 18.02
C ASP A 333 2.18 0.87 16.57
N PHE A 334 2.17 -0.43 16.25
CA PHE A 334 1.68 -0.94 14.97
C PHE A 334 0.20 -0.59 14.75
N ALA A 335 -0.65 -0.83 15.75
CA ALA A 335 -2.07 -0.52 15.63
C ALA A 335 -2.32 0.98 15.38
N ALA A 336 -1.60 1.85 16.10
CA ALA A 336 -1.68 3.30 15.91
C ALA A 336 -1.17 3.72 14.53
N ALA A 337 0.01 3.24 14.12
CA ALA A 337 0.60 3.55 12.82
C ALA A 337 -0.26 3.01 11.65
N TYR A 338 -0.89 1.85 11.82
CA TYR A 338 -1.81 1.27 10.84
C TYR A 338 -3.05 2.16 10.64
N VAL A 339 -3.69 2.62 11.72
CA VAL A 339 -4.83 3.53 11.63
C VAL A 339 -4.45 4.82 10.94
N LYS A 340 -3.29 5.40 11.29
CA LYS A 340 -2.77 6.61 10.65
C LYS A 340 -2.47 6.41 9.17
N MET A 341 -1.80 5.32 8.79
CA MET A 341 -1.57 4.93 7.39
C MET A 341 -2.89 4.81 6.63
N CYS A 342 -3.90 4.18 7.23
CA CYS A 342 -5.22 4.03 6.63
C CYS A 342 -6.05 5.34 6.59
N ALA A 343 -5.56 6.44 7.17
CA ALA A 343 -6.17 7.77 7.07
C ALA A 343 -5.50 8.65 5.99
N LEU A 344 -4.38 8.22 5.41
CA LEU A 344 -3.67 8.96 4.38
C LEU A 344 -4.57 9.22 3.16
N GLY A 345 -4.59 10.47 2.70
CA GLY A 345 -5.38 10.90 1.54
C GLY A 345 -6.89 10.98 1.77
N VAL A 346 -7.38 10.78 3.01
CA VAL A 346 -8.82 10.85 3.32
C VAL A 346 -9.18 12.26 3.82
N PRO A 347 -9.99 13.04 3.09
CA PRO A 347 -10.34 14.41 3.49
C PRO A 347 -11.02 14.46 4.86
N GLY A 348 -10.52 15.33 5.75
CA GLY A 348 -11.10 15.56 7.08
C GLY A 348 -10.78 14.48 8.13
N TRP A 349 -9.84 13.58 7.86
CA TRP A 349 -9.37 12.57 8.82
C TRP A 349 -7.97 12.87 9.39
N ALA A 350 -7.34 13.96 8.92
CA ALA A 350 -6.05 14.46 9.38
C ALA A 350 -6.20 15.46 10.54
#